data_AF-A0A914XZK2-F1
#
_entry.id   AF-A0A914XZK2-F1
#
_cell.length_a   1.000
_cell.length_b   1.000
_cell.length_c   1.000
_cell.angle_alpha   90.00
_cell.angle_beta   90.00
_cell.angle_gamma   90.00
#
_symmetry.space_group_name_H-M   'P 1'
#
loop_
_entity.id
_entity.type
_entity.pdbx_description
1 polymer ?
#
loop_
_entity_poly.entity_id
_entity_poly.type
_entity_poly.pdbx_seq_one_letter_code
_entity_poly.pdbx_strand_id
1 'polypeptide(L)'
;MCRFGAITDAEVQCLAGSDVMNACLGWDGYYPDIPSTFGIQQGECKRCRKECKTCVSLNNCTECLDYKIVPSDSKEMIGCASKCGEGNYELHKKTSNRVGTCQQCHALCDRTKSCTGPTEYDCVRCDFAGIDLLTNVQCVFDCPETHPFLYENFCHEYDVAIEARNR
;
A
#
# COMPACT_ATOMS: atom_id res chain seq x y z
N MET A 1 13.83 -36.53 -6.86
CA MET A 1 14.40 -35.17 -7.00
C MET A 1 13.90 -34.61 -8.32
N CYS A 2 13.38 -33.39 -8.33
CA CYS A 2 12.62 -32.87 -9.45
C CYS A 2 13.36 -31.74 -10.16
N ARG A 3 13.18 -31.66 -11.48
CA ARG A 3 13.84 -30.64 -12.29
C ARG A 3 13.29 -29.26 -11.96
N PHE A 4 11.96 -29.14 -11.94
CA PHE A 4 11.23 -27.96 -11.50
C PHE A 4 10.22 -28.37 -10.44
N GLY A 5 9.89 -27.47 -9.52
CA GLY A 5 8.91 -27.76 -8.49
C GLY A 5 8.49 -26.53 -7.70
N ALA A 6 7.54 -26.71 -6.79
CA ALA A 6 7.12 -25.71 -5.82
C ALA A 6 7.12 -26.33 -4.43
N ILE A 7 7.29 -25.51 -3.40
CA ILE A 7 7.12 -25.95 -2.01
C ILE A 7 5.74 -25.50 -1.54
N THR A 8 4.86 -26.47 -1.26
CA THR A 8 3.48 -26.25 -0.80
C THR A 8 3.30 -26.93 0.54
N ASP A 9 2.91 -26.19 1.58
CA ASP A 9 2.62 -26.75 2.92
C ASP A 9 3.69 -27.74 3.45
N ALA A 10 4.98 -27.43 3.17
CA ALA A 10 6.18 -28.21 3.47
C ALA A 10 6.44 -29.49 2.63
N GLU A 11 5.69 -29.72 1.56
CA GLU A 11 5.94 -30.76 0.56
C GLU A 11 6.50 -30.19 -0.75
N VAL A 12 7.31 -30.99 -1.44
CA VAL A 12 7.82 -30.63 -2.79
C VAL A 12 6.86 -31.18 -3.83
N GLN A 13 6.19 -30.30 -4.57
CA GLN A 13 5.38 -30.66 -5.71
C GLN A 13 6.19 -30.49 -7.00
N CYS A 14 6.35 -31.59 -7.74
CA CYS A 14 7.15 -31.62 -8.95
C CYS A 14 6.34 -31.15 -10.17
N LEU A 15 6.95 -30.30 -10.98
CA LEU A 15 6.29 -29.65 -12.11
C LEU A 15 6.95 -30.04 -13.43
N ALA A 16 6.12 -30.23 -14.46
CA ALA A 16 6.57 -30.51 -15.81
C ALA A 16 6.74 -29.20 -16.59
N GLY A 17 7.83 -29.09 -17.36
CA GLY A 17 8.12 -27.92 -18.18
C GLY A 17 9.45 -28.05 -18.91
N SER A 18 9.65 -27.27 -19.97
CA SER A 18 10.95 -27.15 -20.66
C SER A 18 11.97 -26.35 -19.84
N ASP A 19 11.47 -25.40 -19.07
CA ASP A 19 12.18 -24.45 -18.22
C ASP A 19 11.26 -24.02 -17.06
N VAL A 20 11.80 -23.26 -16.10
CA VAL A 20 11.05 -22.82 -14.92
C VAL A 20 9.88 -21.90 -15.27
N MET A 21 9.99 -21.07 -16.31
CA MET A 21 8.91 -20.17 -16.72
C MET A 21 7.70 -20.99 -17.18
N ASN A 22 7.93 -21.98 -18.04
CA ASN A 22 6.91 -22.89 -18.54
C ASN A 22 6.35 -23.80 -17.44
N ALA A 23 7.18 -24.21 -16.47
CA ALA A 23 6.71 -24.99 -15.33
C ALA A 23 5.76 -24.20 -14.41
N CYS A 24 5.96 -22.89 -14.24
CA CYS A 24 5.15 -22.05 -13.35
C CYS A 24 3.95 -21.37 -14.03
N LEU A 25 3.90 -21.32 -15.37
CA LEU A 25 2.90 -20.57 -16.16
C LEU A 25 1.42 -20.93 -15.89
N GLY A 26 1.15 -22.10 -15.28
CA GLY A 26 -0.21 -22.56 -14.93
C GLY A 26 -0.51 -22.58 -13.43
N TRP A 27 0.37 -22.01 -12.59
CA TRP A 27 0.24 -22.04 -11.14
C TRP A 27 -0.12 -20.66 -10.60
N ASP A 28 -1.42 -20.41 -10.45
CA ASP A 28 -1.94 -19.17 -9.88
C ASP A 28 -1.33 -18.89 -8.49
N GLY A 29 -0.88 -17.65 -8.29
CA GLY A 29 -0.22 -17.24 -7.06
C GLY A 29 1.21 -17.75 -6.90
N TYR A 30 1.88 -18.18 -7.98
CA TYR A 30 3.31 -18.51 -7.99
C TYR A 30 4.07 -17.78 -9.10
N TYR A 31 5.37 -17.57 -8.89
CA TYR A 31 6.28 -16.98 -9.86
C TYR A 31 7.55 -17.82 -9.99
N PRO A 32 8.17 -17.88 -11.19
CA PRO A 32 9.40 -18.61 -11.42
C PRO A 32 10.59 -17.94 -10.73
N ASP A 33 11.38 -18.71 -9.99
CA ASP A 33 12.61 -18.28 -9.33
C ASP A 33 13.73 -19.31 -9.53
N ILE A 34 14.99 -18.86 -9.52
CA ILE A 34 16.16 -19.67 -9.87
C ILE A 34 17.01 -20.20 -8.69
N PRO A 35 16.78 -19.90 -7.39
CA PRO A 35 17.55 -20.56 -6.33
C PRO A 35 16.97 -21.94 -6.01
N SER A 36 17.77 -22.99 -6.23
CA SER A 36 17.42 -24.39 -5.97
C SER A 36 17.32 -24.68 -4.47
N THR A 37 16.18 -25.23 -4.04
CA THR A 37 15.94 -25.70 -2.67
C THR A 37 16.00 -27.23 -2.59
N PHE A 38 16.12 -27.82 -1.40
CA PHE A 38 16.19 -29.27 -1.21
C PHE A 38 15.05 -30.00 -1.95
N GLY A 39 15.40 -30.86 -2.92
CA GLY A 39 14.44 -31.61 -3.73
C GLY A 39 14.14 -31.05 -5.13
N ILE A 40 14.57 -29.83 -5.44
CA ILE A 40 14.35 -29.13 -6.73
C ILE A 40 15.71 -28.74 -7.34
N GLN A 41 15.98 -29.11 -8.60
CA GLN A 41 17.30 -29.01 -9.21
C GLN A 41 17.54 -27.76 -10.06
N GLN A 42 16.57 -27.30 -10.86
CA GLN A 42 16.79 -26.27 -11.88
C GLN A 42 15.93 -25.02 -11.73
N GLY A 43 14.81 -25.07 -11.03
CA GLY A 43 13.99 -23.88 -10.79
C GLY A 43 12.79 -24.14 -9.92
N GLU A 44 12.46 -23.18 -9.06
CA GLU A 44 11.38 -23.25 -8.10
C GLU A 44 10.27 -22.26 -8.48
N CYS A 45 9.01 -22.70 -8.44
CA CYS A 45 7.88 -21.79 -8.45
C CYS A 45 7.63 -21.35 -7.01
N LYS A 46 7.92 -20.08 -6.71
CA LYS A 46 7.73 -19.50 -5.38
C LYS A 46 6.38 -18.84 -5.26
N ARG A 47 5.78 -18.96 -4.08
CA ARG A 47 4.47 -18.39 -3.81
C ARG A 47 4.55 -16.86 -3.79
N CYS A 48 3.60 -16.22 -4.46
CA CYS A 48 3.37 -14.79 -4.35
C CYS A 48 2.96 -14.40 -2.92
N ARG A 49 3.02 -13.10 -2.61
CA ARG A 49 2.34 -12.57 -1.42
C ARG A 49 0.85 -12.90 -1.48
N LYS A 50 0.25 -13.10 -0.30
CA LYS A 50 -1.14 -13.53 -0.14
C LYS A 50 -2.17 -12.55 -0.73
N GLU A 51 -1.77 -11.31 -1.00
CA GLU A 51 -2.62 -10.28 -1.61
C GLU A 51 -2.55 -10.29 -3.14
N CYS A 52 -1.53 -10.93 -3.73
CA CYS A 52 -1.40 -11.08 -5.17
C CYS A 52 -2.21 -12.28 -5.68
N LYS A 53 -2.91 -12.10 -6.80
CA LYS A 53 -3.44 -13.20 -7.60
C LYS A 53 -2.35 -13.76 -8.52
N THR A 54 -1.59 -12.88 -9.17
CA THR A 54 -0.42 -13.21 -9.98
C THR A 54 0.72 -12.25 -9.64
N CYS A 55 1.96 -12.68 -9.79
CA CYS A 55 3.14 -11.86 -9.54
C CYS A 55 4.32 -12.30 -10.41
N VAL A 56 5.27 -11.39 -10.63
CA VAL A 56 6.55 -11.68 -11.31
C VAL A 56 7.71 -11.83 -10.34
N SER A 57 7.51 -11.39 -9.10
CA SER A 57 8.44 -11.59 -7.99
C SER A 57 7.69 -11.47 -6.66
N LEU A 58 8.36 -11.80 -5.55
CA LEU A 58 7.79 -11.69 -4.20
C LEU A 58 7.19 -10.31 -3.89
N ASN A 59 7.72 -9.24 -4.48
CA ASN A 59 7.29 -7.87 -4.17
C ASN A 59 6.54 -7.19 -5.32
N ASN A 60 6.33 -7.87 -6.45
CA ASN A 60 5.74 -7.28 -7.64
C ASN A 60 4.54 -8.11 -8.10
N CYS A 61 3.37 -7.78 -7.56
CA CYS A 61 2.10 -8.34 -8.01
C CYS A 61 1.73 -7.75 -9.38
N THR A 62 1.23 -8.57 -10.29
CA THR A 62 0.65 -8.14 -11.57
C THR A 62 -0.87 -8.05 -11.51
N GLU A 63 -1.51 -8.91 -10.70
CA GLU A 63 -2.94 -8.84 -10.40
C GLU A 63 -3.15 -8.99 -8.88
N CYS A 64 -4.14 -8.28 -8.33
CA CYS A 64 -4.52 -8.36 -6.92
C CYS A 64 -5.76 -9.24 -6.72
N LEU A 65 -5.89 -9.83 -5.54
CA LEU A 65 -7.09 -10.58 -5.14
C LEU A 65 -8.22 -9.65 -4.70
N ASP A 66 -7.92 -8.66 -3.86
CA ASP A 66 -8.95 -7.85 -3.19
C ASP A 66 -8.91 -6.39 -3.62
N TYR A 67 -7.79 -5.71 -3.37
CA TYR A 67 -7.59 -4.30 -3.70
C TYR A 67 -6.24 -4.07 -4.38
N LYS A 68 -6.24 -3.21 -5.39
CA LYS A 68 -5.02 -2.57 -5.90
C LYS A 68 -4.78 -1.24 -5.20
N ILE A 69 -3.52 -0.92 -4.94
CA ILE A 69 -3.08 0.37 -4.41
C ILE A 69 -2.56 1.20 -5.57
N VAL A 70 -3.04 2.43 -5.71
CA VAL A 70 -2.54 3.40 -6.67
C VAL A 70 -2.07 4.68 -5.96
N PRO A 71 -1.05 5.39 -6.50
CA PRO A 71 -0.65 6.69 -6.00
C PRO A 71 -1.77 7.74 -6.08
N SER A 72 -1.62 8.84 -5.35
CA SER A 72 -2.57 9.97 -5.39
C SER A 72 -2.63 10.64 -6.78
N ASP A 73 -1.55 10.58 -7.54
CA ASP A 73 -1.34 11.28 -8.82
C ASP A 73 -1.29 10.35 -10.05
N SER A 74 -1.44 9.05 -9.85
CA SER A 74 -1.35 8.04 -10.93
C SER A 74 -2.42 6.97 -10.82
N LYS A 75 -2.71 6.33 -11.95
CA LYS A 75 -3.58 5.14 -12.02
C LYS A 75 -2.79 3.82 -12.05
N GLU A 76 -1.46 3.92 -12.09
CA GLU A 76 -0.58 2.76 -12.09
C GLU A 76 -0.56 2.11 -10.70
N MET A 77 -0.67 0.79 -10.68
CA MET A 77 -0.70 0.03 -9.44
C MET A 77 0.71 -0.06 -8.86
N ILE A 78 0.85 0.25 -7.57
CA ILE A 78 2.11 0.12 -6.83
C ILE A 78 2.12 -1.05 -5.85
N GLY A 79 0.98 -1.72 -5.65
CA GLY A 79 0.88 -2.88 -4.78
C GLY A 79 -0.55 -3.40 -4.63
N CYS A 80 -0.69 -4.45 -3.82
CA CYS A 80 -1.97 -5.06 -3.48
C CYS A 80 -2.20 -5.02 -1.96
N ALA A 81 -3.46 -4.97 -1.56
CA ALA A 81 -3.88 -5.09 -0.17
C ALA A 81 -5.15 -5.93 -0.04
N SER A 82 -5.35 -6.52 1.14
CA SER A 82 -6.62 -7.20 1.48
C SER A 82 -7.72 -6.23 1.88
N LYS A 83 -7.37 -5.00 2.27
CA LYS A 83 -8.28 -3.91 2.63
C LYS A 83 -7.61 -2.55 2.38
N CYS A 84 -8.41 -1.51 2.11
CA CYS A 84 -7.90 -0.14 2.19
C CYS A 84 -7.69 0.24 3.66
N GLY A 85 -6.50 0.75 3.98
CA GLY A 85 -6.10 1.04 5.35
C GLY A 85 -5.21 2.28 5.42
N GLU A 86 -4.36 2.31 6.43
CA GLU A 86 -3.45 3.42 6.74
C GLU A 86 -2.77 4.00 5.48
N GLY A 87 -2.77 5.32 5.37
CA GLY A 87 -2.20 6.07 4.26
C GLY A 87 -2.99 6.00 2.96
N ASN A 88 -4.19 5.40 2.96
CA ASN A 88 -5.03 5.24 1.77
C ASN A 88 -6.52 5.48 2.08
N TYR A 89 -7.28 5.76 1.02
CA TYR A 89 -8.73 5.77 1.03
C TYR A 89 -9.32 4.84 -0.03
N GLU A 90 -10.54 4.36 0.18
CA GLU A 90 -11.23 3.50 -0.77
C GLU A 90 -11.83 4.34 -1.90
N LEU A 91 -11.15 4.36 -3.05
CA LEU A 91 -11.63 5.03 -4.26
C LEU A 91 -12.72 4.21 -4.95
N HIS A 92 -12.55 2.89 -5.00
CA HIS A 92 -13.56 1.97 -5.53
C HIS A 92 -13.70 0.76 -4.62
N LYS A 93 -14.93 0.51 -4.17
CA LYS A 93 -15.26 -0.65 -3.35
C LYS A 93 -15.06 -1.97 -4.10
N LYS A 94 -14.49 -2.97 -3.42
CA LYS A 94 -14.44 -4.35 -3.92
C LYS A 94 -15.85 -4.94 -4.03
N THR A 95 -16.13 -5.66 -5.09
CA THR A 95 -17.34 -6.49 -5.24
C THR A 95 -16.96 -7.95 -5.52
N SER A 96 -17.95 -8.85 -5.61
CA SER A 96 -17.70 -10.27 -5.92
C SER A 96 -16.98 -10.47 -7.26
N ASN A 97 -17.17 -9.55 -8.20
CA ASN A 97 -16.71 -9.69 -9.59
C ASN A 97 -15.66 -8.62 -9.97
N ARG A 98 -15.25 -7.77 -9.02
CA ARG A 98 -14.34 -6.65 -9.29
C ARG A 98 -13.43 -6.36 -8.10
N VAL A 99 -12.13 -6.33 -8.39
CA VAL A 99 -11.08 -5.87 -7.47
C VAL A 99 -11.31 -4.40 -7.13
N GLY A 100 -11.24 -4.06 -5.85
CA GLY A 100 -11.33 -2.69 -5.37
C GLY A 100 -10.08 -1.87 -5.68
N THR A 101 -10.15 -0.56 -5.49
CA THR A 101 -9.01 0.34 -5.63
C THR A 101 -8.88 1.17 -4.38
N CYS A 102 -7.72 1.09 -3.73
CA CYS A 102 -7.28 2.05 -2.73
C CYS A 102 -6.41 3.09 -3.41
N GLN A 103 -6.63 4.36 -3.11
CA GLN A 103 -5.74 5.43 -3.55
C GLN A 103 -5.00 6.00 -2.34
N GLN A 104 -3.71 6.27 -2.50
CA GLN A 104 -2.91 6.91 -1.46
C GLN A 104 -3.47 8.28 -1.11
N CYS A 105 -3.41 8.60 0.17
CA CYS A 105 -3.73 9.93 0.68
C CYS A 105 -2.73 10.97 0.18
N HIS A 106 -3.10 12.25 0.32
CA HIS A 106 -2.17 13.33 0.05
C HIS A 106 -0.90 13.20 0.90
N ALA A 107 0.25 13.64 0.39
CA ALA A 107 1.54 13.50 1.06
C ALA A 107 1.64 14.26 2.39
N LEU A 108 0.73 15.21 2.64
CA LEU A 108 0.63 15.97 3.90
C LEU A 108 -0.29 15.29 4.95
N CYS A 109 -0.97 14.21 4.59
CA CYS A 109 -1.75 13.42 5.53
C CYS A 109 -0.84 12.48 6.33
N ASP A 110 -1.15 12.28 7.60
CA ASP A 110 -0.52 11.28 8.46
C ASP A 110 -0.67 9.88 7.83
N ARG A 111 0.44 9.25 7.47
CA ARG A 111 0.46 7.95 6.78
C ARG A 111 -0.05 6.79 7.63
N THR A 112 -0.15 6.97 8.94
CA THR A 112 -0.75 5.99 9.87
C THR A 112 -2.27 6.13 9.96
N LYS A 113 -2.85 7.14 9.31
CA LYS A 113 -4.29 7.39 9.23
C LYS A 113 -4.77 7.27 7.80
N SER A 114 -6.04 6.93 7.64
CA SER A 114 -6.71 7.04 6.34
C SER A 114 -7.11 8.48 6.07
N CYS A 115 -7.52 8.76 4.85
CA CYS A 115 -8.11 10.03 4.41
C CYS A 115 -9.49 9.75 3.80
N THR A 116 -10.25 10.80 3.51
CA THR A 116 -11.54 10.71 2.82
C THR A 116 -11.43 10.97 1.32
N GLY A 117 -10.25 11.36 0.85
CA GLY A 117 -10.00 11.85 -0.50
C GLY A 117 -8.52 12.15 -0.74
N PRO A 118 -8.17 12.61 -1.94
CA PRO A 118 -6.79 12.70 -2.39
C PRO A 118 -6.08 14.01 -2.04
N THR A 119 -6.78 15.01 -1.50
CA THR A 119 -6.24 16.36 -1.28
C THR A 119 -5.76 16.58 0.15
N GLU A 120 -5.00 17.65 0.37
CA GLU A 120 -4.56 18.11 1.68
C GLU A 120 -5.71 18.53 2.62
N TYR A 121 -6.92 18.69 2.08
CA TYR A 121 -8.14 18.98 2.84
C TYR A 121 -8.91 17.72 3.27
N ASP A 122 -8.55 16.57 2.70
CA ASP A 122 -9.23 15.29 2.92
C ASP A 122 -8.54 14.41 3.97
N CYS A 123 -7.49 14.93 4.60
CA CYS A 123 -6.76 14.21 5.63
C CYS A 123 -7.60 14.09 6.90
N VAL A 124 -7.70 12.89 7.48
CA VAL A 124 -8.24 12.73 8.84
C VAL A 124 -7.30 13.36 9.87
N ARG A 125 -6.00 13.36 9.58
CA ARG A 125 -4.96 13.99 10.40
C ARG A 125 -3.80 14.46 9.52
N CYS A 126 -3.26 15.63 9.82
CA CYS A 126 -2.07 16.16 9.17
C CYS A 126 -0.80 15.55 9.76
N ASP A 127 0.19 15.29 8.89
CA ASP A 127 1.50 14.75 9.29
C ASP A 127 2.34 15.81 10.01
N PHE A 128 2.26 17.07 9.56
CA PHE A 128 3.04 18.20 10.07
C PHE A 128 2.17 19.20 10.83
N ALA A 129 1.39 20.00 10.10
CA ALA A 129 0.53 21.02 10.68
C ALA A 129 -0.79 21.15 9.90
N GLY A 130 -1.83 21.63 10.58
CA GLY A 130 -3.13 21.94 10.01
C GLY A 130 -3.54 23.39 10.25
N ILE A 131 -4.27 23.98 9.32
CA ILE A 131 -4.96 25.26 9.49
C ILE A 131 -6.46 24.96 9.58
N ASP A 132 -7.10 25.41 10.66
CA ASP A 132 -8.56 25.29 10.79
C ASP A 132 -9.25 26.40 10.00
N LEU A 133 -10.00 26.01 8.96
CA LEU A 133 -10.71 26.91 8.05
C LEU A 133 -12.23 26.90 8.33
N LEU A 134 -12.64 26.74 9.59
CA LEU A 134 -14.02 26.69 10.10
C LEU A 134 -14.84 25.45 9.69
N THR A 135 -14.70 25.01 8.44
CA THR A 135 -15.48 23.90 7.87
C THR A 135 -14.63 22.68 7.53
N ASN A 136 -13.31 22.86 7.39
CA ASN A 136 -12.34 21.81 7.16
C ASN A 136 -10.96 22.21 7.72
N VAL A 137 -10.06 21.23 7.78
CA VAL A 137 -8.65 21.45 8.10
C VAL A 137 -7.86 21.34 6.81
N GLN A 138 -7.03 22.33 6.53
CA GLN A 138 -6.04 22.25 5.46
C GLN A 138 -4.71 21.80 6.04
N CYS A 139 -4.19 20.65 5.60
CA CYS A 139 -2.84 20.25 5.97
C CYS A 139 -1.80 21.05 5.21
N VAL A 140 -0.79 21.53 5.93
CA VAL A 140 0.31 22.33 5.40
C VAL A 140 1.64 21.77 5.89
N PHE A 141 2.70 22.05 5.13
CA PHE A 141 4.05 21.64 5.52
C PHE A 141 4.61 22.51 6.65
N ASP A 142 4.29 23.81 6.62
CA ASP A 142 4.72 24.79 7.62
C ASP A 142 3.61 25.81 7.86
N CYS A 143 3.63 26.45 9.03
CA CYS A 143 2.65 27.44 9.40
C CYS A 143 2.84 28.74 8.61
N PRO A 144 1.77 29.28 7.99
CA PRO A 144 1.89 30.51 7.21
C PRO A 144 2.07 31.73 8.12
N GLU A 145 2.54 32.85 7.55
CA GLU A 145 2.72 34.11 8.29
C GLU A 145 1.46 34.63 8.97
N THR A 146 0.27 34.28 8.45
CA THR A 146 -1.01 34.64 9.07
C THR A 146 -1.31 33.84 10.33
N HIS A 147 -0.75 32.64 10.47
CA HIS A 147 -0.94 31.72 11.59
C HIS A 147 0.40 31.12 12.03
N PRO A 148 1.38 31.93 12.47
CA PRO A 148 2.77 31.49 12.53
C PRO A 148 3.10 30.59 13.74
N PHE A 149 2.16 30.37 14.66
CA PHE A 149 2.40 29.64 15.90
C PHE A 149 1.85 28.21 15.84
N LEU A 150 2.72 27.21 15.91
CA LEU A 150 2.33 25.80 15.94
C LEU A 150 2.03 25.33 17.37
N TYR A 151 0.82 24.81 17.60
CA TYR A 151 0.43 24.18 18.86
C TYR A 151 -0.48 22.97 18.59
N GLU A 152 -0.13 21.81 19.16
CA GLU A 152 -0.85 20.53 18.97
C GLU A 152 -1.12 20.15 17.50
N ASN A 153 -0.13 20.37 16.62
CA ASN A 153 -0.21 20.14 15.16
C ASN A 153 -1.18 21.08 14.42
N PHE A 154 -1.59 22.19 15.03
CA PHE A 154 -2.37 23.24 14.38
C PHE A 154 -1.65 24.58 14.40
N CYS A 155 -1.80 25.33 13.33
CA CYS A 155 -1.29 26.68 13.18
C CYS A 155 -2.29 27.69 13.76
N HIS A 156 -1.81 28.61 14.59
CA HIS A 156 -2.61 29.61 15.29
C HIS A 156 -2.08 31.01 15.01
N GLU A 157 -2.97 32.00 15.06
CA GLU A 157 -2.63 33.42 14.91
C GLU A 157 -1.83 33.97 16.10
N TYR A 158 -1.87 33.31 17.25
CA TYR A 158 -1.18 33.70 18.49
C TYR A 158 -0.54 32.49 19.18
N ASP A 159 0.44 32.75 20.06
CA ASP A 159 1.16 31.72 20.79
C ASP A 159 0.31 31.13 21.93
N VAL A 160 -0.41 30.05 21.63
CA VAL A 160 -1.26 29.33 22.57
C VAL A 160 -0.46 28.75 23.75
N ALA A 161 0.80 28.36 23.54
CA ALA A 161 1.63 27.79 24.59
C ALA A 161 2.03 28.82 25.66
N ILE A 162 2.22 30.08 25.25
CA ILE A 162 2.45 31.19 26.17
C ILE A 162 1.17 31.52 26.95
N GLU A 163 0.04 31.64 26.25
CA GLU A 163 -1.26 31.96 26.88
C GLU A 163 -1.67 30.91 27.93
N ALA A 164 -1.44 29.62 27.65
CA ALA A 164 -1.73 28.54 28.59
C ALA A 164 -0.87 28.58 29.87
N ARG A 165 0.35 29.15 29.82
CA ARG A 165 1.24 29.30 30.98
C ARG A 165 0.93 30.51 31.86
N ASN A 166 0.20 31.48 31.32
CA ASN A 166 -0.19 32.71 32.01
C ASN A 166 -1.55 32.61 32.71
N ARG A 167 -2.20 31.44 32.66
CA ARG A 167 -3.44 31.10 33.38
C ARG A 167 -3.17 30.14 34.53
#